data_AF-A0A5C7WQW1-F1
#
_entry.id   AF-A0A5C7WQW1-F1
#
_cell.length_a   1.000
_cell.length_b   1.000
_cell.length_c   1.000
_cell.angle_alpha   90.00
_cell.angle_beta   90.00
_cell.angle_gamma   90.00
#
_symmetry.space_group_name_H-M   'P 1'
#
loop_
_entity.id
_entity.type
_entity.pdbx_description
1 polymer ?
#
loop_
_entity_poly.entity_id
_entity_poly.type
_entity_poly.pdbx_seq_one_letter_code
_entity_poly.pdbx_strand_id
1 'polypeptide(L)'
;MTTWLPRGLVFAAGMVLLRLVQGTLINTYPTNAGTISVLLVLIFGVGALVWGFLDGMSDARANPDPDRRRDLAMRWLLGGLSAGVISGAVVWLISLVYSNIYADGLGPEVTAFAAFTALVVFLPAMLAVAIGRWVVDRSRPEVPHRLDADGAAVDVFEVVRDDDRTGPIPPIPAAVAAGASADYPEDYPSAAAETERIQGEGDKKS
;
A
#
# COMPACT_ATOMS: atom_id res chain seq x y z
N MET A 1 11.09 4.13 -7.79
CA MET A 1 10.24 5.02 -6.96
C MET A 1 9.20 5.83 -7.77
N THR A 2 8.93 5.47 -9.03
CA THR A 2 8.10 6.26 -9.98
C THR A 2 6.69 5.72 -10.19
N THR A 3 6.25 4.69 -9.47
CA THR A 3 4.97 4.00 -9.76
C THR A 3 3.71 4.81 -9.45
N TRP A 4 3.80 5.91 -8.71
CA TRP A 4 2.66 6.78 -8.36
C TRP A 4 2.45 7.90 -9.38
N LEU A 5 3.53 8.43 -9.96
CA LEU A 5 3.51 9.53 -10.92
C LEU A 5 2.66 9.29 -12.17
N PRO A 6 2.69 8.12 -12.85
CA PRO A 6 1.91 7.92 -14.07
C PRO A 6 0.40 7.93 -13.80
N ARG A 7 -0.04 7.46 -12.62
CA ARG A 7 -1.46 7.47 -12.23
C ARG A 7 -1.95 8.89 -12.02
N GLY A 8 -1.19 9.68 -11.26
CA GLY A 8 -1.46 11.09 -11.06
C GLY A 8 -1.51 11.86 -12.38
N LEU A 9 -0.62 11.55 -13.32
CA LEU A 9 -0.60 12.18 -14.65
C LEU A 9 -1.84 11.82 -15.49
N VAL A 10 -2.29 10.56 -15.47
CA VAL A 10 -3.51 10.14 -16.18
C VAL A 10 -4.73 10.85 -15.61
N PHE A 11 -4.86 10.95 -14.29
CA PHE A 11 -5.95 11.70 -13.67
C PHE A 11 -5.82 13.21 -13.91
N ALA A 12 -4.61 13.76 -13.97
CA ALA A 12 -4.38 15.15 -14.33
C ALA A 12 -4.91 15.45 -15.74
N ALA A 13 -4.49 14.64 -16.73
CA ALA A 13 -4.93 14.78 -18.11
C ALA A 13 -6.45 14.59 -18.23
N GLY A 14 -6.99 13.57 -17.55
CA GLY A 14 -8.44 13.34 -17.49
C GLY A 14 -9.20 14.52 -16.89
N MET A 15 -8.67 15.14 -15.85
CA MET A 15 -9.31 16.30 -15.21
C MET A 15 -9.27 17.55 -16.11
N VAL A 16 -8.17 17.77 -16.83
CA VAL A 16 -8.08 18.84 -17.84
C VAL A 16 -9.16 18.64 -18.91
N LEU A 17 -9.25 17.43 -19.48
CA LEU A 17 -10.28 17.09 -20.47
C LEU A 17 -11.70 17.25 -19.92
N LEU A 18 -11.93 16.78 -18.69
CA LEU A 18 -13.22 16.92 -18.02
C LEU A 18 -13.63 18.38 -17.92
N ARG A 19 -12.73 19.27 -17.54
CA ARG A 19 -13.03 20.71 -17.42
C ARG A 19 -13.27 21.38 -18.76
N LEU A 20 -12.54 20.97 -19.81
CA LEU A 20 -12.82 21.42 -21.18
C LEU A 20 -14.23 21.03 -21.61
N VAL A 21 -14.58 19.75 -21.45
CA VAL A 21 -15.91 19.24 -21.78
C VAL A 21 -16.98 19.93 -20.93
N GLN A 22 -16.74 20.07 -19.62
CA GLN A 22 -17.65 20.75 -18.70
C GLN A 22 -17.90 22.20 -19.13
N GLY A 23 -16.86 22.98 -19.44
CA GLY A 23 -16.99 24.36 -19.89
C GLY A 23 -17.81 24.48 -21.18
N THR A 24 -17.52 23.63 -22.18
CA THR A 24 -18.27 23.63 -23.44
C THR A 24 -19.75 23.24 -23.27
N LEU A 25 -20.04 22.22 -22.46
CA LEU A 25 -21.41 21.75 -22.21
C LEU A 25 -22.22 22.78 -21.41
N ILE A 26 -21.63 23.38 -20.38
CA ILE A 26 -22.30 24.39 -19.56
C ILE A 26 -22.60 25.64 -20.40
N ASN A 27 -21.68 26.07 -21.25
CA ASN A 27 -21.90 27.19 -22.15
C ASN A 27 -23.04 26.92 -23.16
N THR A 28 -23.20 25.66 -23.58
CA THR A 28 -24.27 25.25 -24.51
C THR A 28 -25.62 25.05 -23.80
N TYR A 29 -25.61 24.51 -22.59
CA TYR A 29 -26.80 24.12 -21.81
C TYR A 29 -26.79 24.74 -20.40
N PRO A 30 -26.91 26.07 -20.27
CA PRO A 30 -26.75 26.75 -18.99
C PRO A 30 -27.81 26.36 -17.94
N THR A 31 -29.02 25.99 -18.37
CA THR A 31 -30.11 25.56 -17.47
C THR A 31 -29.80 24.25 -16.74
N ASN A 32 -28.90 23.42 -17.27
CA ASN A 32 -28.54 22.12 -16.72
C ASN A 32 -27.12 22.09 -16.12
N ALA A 33 -26.50 23.26 -15.89
CA ALA A 33 -25.10 23.37 -15.49
C ALA A 33 -24.76 22.55 -14.23
N GLY A 34 -25.65 22.55 -13.23
CA GLY A 34 -25.49 21.75 -12.02
C GLY A 34 -25.48 20.25 -12.29
N THR A 35 -26.45 19.75 -13.04
CA THR A 35 -26.58 18.33 -13.38
C THR A 35 -25.39 17.83 -14.21
N ILE A 36 -24.95 18.62 -15.19
CA ILE A 36 -23.77 18.32 -16.02
C ILE A 36 -22.52 18.18 -15.15
N SER A 37 -22.31 19.13 -14.23
CA SER A 37 -21.14 19.13 -13.34
C SER A 37 -21.12 17.90 -12.44
N VAL A 38 -22.25 17.57 -11.81
CA VAL A 38 -22.37 16.40 -10.93
C VAL A 38 -22.12 15.11 -11.70
N LEU A 39 -22.71 14.96 -12.89
CA LEU A 39 -22.53 13.76 -13.71
C LEU A 39 -21.07 13.57 -14.15
N LEU A 40 -20.41 14.63 -14.61
CA LEU A 40 -18.99 14.55 -15.04
C LEU A 40 -18.07 14.17 -13.88
N VAL A 41 -18.26 14.81 -12.71
CA VAL A 41 -17.50 14.47 -11.49
C VAL A 41 -17.76 13.02 -11.08
N LEU A 42 -19.01 12.56 -11.15
CA LEU A 42 -19.37 11.18 -10.81
C LEU A 42 -18.70 10.18 -11.76
N ILE A 43 -18.74 10.42 -13.08
CA ILE A 43 -18.06 9.57 -14.07
C ILE A 43 -16.56 9.50 -13.81
N PHE A 44 -15.93 10.64 -13.51
CA PHE A 44 -14.51 10.69 -13.18
C PHE A 44 -14.19 9.93 -11.89
N GLY A 45 -15.02 10.10 -10.85
CA GLY A 45 -14.93 9.35 -9.61
C GLY A 45 -15.11 7.84 -9.80
N VAL A 46 -15.99 7.41 -10.71
CA VAL A 46 -16.14 5.99 -11.09
C VAL A 46 -14.86 5.46 -11.75
N GLY A 47 -14.20 6.24 -12.60
CA GLY A 47 -12.87 5.88 -13.13
C GLY A 47 -11.85 5.63 -12.03
N ALA A 48 -11.83 6.49 -11.01
CA ALA A 48 -10.99 6.32 -9.82
C ALA A 48 -11.39 5.10 -8.98
N LEU A 49 -12.69 4.84 -8.78
CA LEU A 49 -13.21 3.65 -8.10
C LEU A 49 -12.73 2.37 -8.79
N VAL A 50 -12.95 2.24 -10.11
CA VAL A 50 -12.62 1.03 -10.85
C VAL A 50 -11.13 0.74 -10.80
N TRP A 51 -10.30 1.77 -11.00
CA TRP A 51 -8.85 1.58 -10.92
C TRP A 51 -8.40 1.27 -9.49
N GLY A 52 -8.92 1.97 -8.47
CA GLY A 52 -8.65 1.66 -7.07
C GLY A 52 -9.00 0.22 -6.70
N PHE A 53 -10.14 -0.29 -7.18
CA PHE A 53 -10.58 -1.66 -6.96
C PHE A 53 -9.60 -2.67 -7.56
N LEU A 54 -9.20 -2.47 -8.83
CA LEU A 54 -8.22 -3.31 -9.51
C LEU A 54 -6.87 -3.29 -8.79
N ASP A 55 -6.43 -2.12 -8.33
CA ASP A 55 -5.16 -1.96 -7.61
C ASP A 55 -5.19 -2.69 -6.26
N GLY A 56 -6.28 -2.55 -5.48
CA GLY A 56 -6.46 -3.26 -4.20
C GLY A 56 -6.53 -4.78 -4.36
N MET A 57 -7.23 -5.25 -5.40
CA MET A 57 -7.29 -6.68 -5.74
C MET A 57 -5.93 -7.23 -6.17
N SER A 58 -5.19 -6.47 -6.99
CA SER A 58 -3.85 -6.87 -7.44
C SER A 58 -2.85 -6.93 -6.28
N ASP A 59 -2.93 -5.98 -5.35
CA ASP A 59 -2.06 -5.92 -4.17
C ASP A 59 -2.35 -7.06 -3.20
N ALA A 60 -3.63 -7.34 -2.94
CA ALA A 60 -4.01 -8.48 -2.11
C ALA A 60 -3.52 -9.80 -2.73
N ARG A 61 -3.68 -10.00 -4.04
CA ARG A 61 -3.19 -11.21 -4.73
C ARG A 61 -1.66 -11.36 -4.68
N ALA A 62 -0.92 -10.26 -4.80
CA ALA A 62 0.54 -10.27 -4.83
C ALA A 62 1.17 -10.44 -3.44
N ASN A 63 0.53 -9.96 -2.38
CA ASN A 63 1.04 -10.03 -1.01
C ASN A 63 0.04 -10.76 -0.11
N PRO A 64 0.22 -12.08 0.10
CA PRO A 64 -0.66 -12.87 0.96
C PRO A 64 -0.70 -12.38 2.40
N ASP A 65 0.46 -12.01 2.91
CA ASP A 65 0.69 -11.49 4.25
C ASP A 65 0.18 -10.02 4.37
N PRO A 66 -0.76 -9.73 5.29
CA PRO A 66 -1.29 -8.38 5.48
C PRO A 66 -0.22 -7.35 5.88
N ASP A 67 0.82 -7.76 6.61
CA ASP A 67 1.83 -6.84 7.15
C ASP A 67 2.84 -6.39 6.07
N ARG A 68 2.92 -7.12 4.95
CA ARG A 68 3.79 -6.81 3.81
C ARG A 68 3.08 -6.06 2.68
N ARG A 69 1.84 -5.65 2.89
CA ARG A 69 1.05 -4.94 1.88
C ARG A 69 1.66 -3.59 1.55
N ARG A 70 1.50 -3.18 0.29
CA ARG A 70 1.99 -1.87 -0.15
C ARG A 70 1.14 -0.76 0.47
N ASP A 71 1.79 0.33 0.83
CA ASP A 71 1.09 1.56 1.19
C ASP A 71 0.47 2.18 -0.07
N LEU A 72 -0.78 1.80 -0.33
CA LEU A 72 -1.60 2.33 -1.41
C LEU A 72 -2.23 3.67 -1.02
N ALA A 73 -2.41 3.95 0.27
CA ALA A 73 -2.99 5.19 0.74
C ALA A 73 -2.09 6.38 0.36
N MET A 74 -0.79 6.29 0.67
CA MET A 74 0.18 7.30 0.27
C MET A 74 0.22 7.50 -1.25
N ARG A 75 0.15 6.41 -2.02
CA ARG A 75 0.21 6.47 -3.49
C ARG A 75 -1.01 7.15 -4.10
N TRP A 76 -2.21 6.84 -3.61
CA TRP A 76 -3.44 7.44 -4.08
C TRP A 76 -3.58 8.90 -3.61
N LEU A 77 -3.07 9.23 -2.41
CA LEU A 77 -3.03 10.60 -1.92
C LEU A 77 -2.10 11.47 -2.76
N LEU A 78 -0.85 11.05 -2.98
CA LEU A 78 0.11 11.78 -3.83
C LEU A 78 -0.36 11.82 -5.29
N GLY A 79 -0.98 10.73 -5.78
CA GLY A 79 -1.56 10.67 -7.12
C GLY A 79 -2.69 11.69 -7.31
N GLY A 80 -3.65 11.75 -6.39
CA GLY A 80 -4.75 12.71 -6.42
C GLY A 80 -4.29 14.16 -6.25
N LEU A 81 -3.35 14.40 -5.33
CA LEU A 81 -2.80 15.73 -5.10
C LEU A 81 -2.01 16.25 -6.32
N SER A 82 -1.13 15.42 -6.87
CA SER A 82 -0.39 15.77 -8.09
C SER A 82 -1.33 15.98 -9.27
N ALA A 83 -2.38 15.16 -9.41
CA ALA A 83 -3.42 15.35 -10.42
C ALA A 83 -4.10 16.71 -10.29
N GLY A 84 -4.50 17.10 -9.07
CA GLY A 84 -5.12 18.38 -8.78
C GLY A 84 -4.21 19.57 -9.11
N VAL A 85 -2.98 19.56 -8.63
CA VAL A 85 -2.02 20.66 -8.86
C VAL A 85 -1.66 20.80 -10.34
N ILE A 86 -1.33 19.68 -11.01
CA ILE A 86 -0.92 19.69 -12.41
C ILE A 86 -2.10 20.11 -13.30
N SER A 87 -3.29 19.55 -13.08
CA SER A 87 -4.46 19.92 -13.87
C SER A 87 -4.89 21.37 -13.65
N GLY A 88 -4.88 21.86 -12.40
CA GLY A 88 -5.19 23.26 -12.09
C GLY A 88 -4.22 24.23 -12.78
N ALA A 89 -2.92 23.95 -12.72
CA ALA A 89 -1.91 24.75 -13.40
C ALA A 89 -2.09 24.74 -14.94
N VAL A 90 -2.38 23.58 -15.53
CA VAL A 90 -2.63 23.44 -16.97
C VAL A 90 -3.90 24.16 -17.39
N VAL A 91 -5.00 24.03 -16.64
CA VAL A 91 -6.28 24.69 -16.94
C VAL A 91 -6.13 26.20 -16.88
N TRP A 92 -5.42 26.71 -15.87
CA TRP A 92 -5.07 28.13 -15.79
C TRP A 92 -4.24 28.60 -17.00
N LEU A 93 -3.27 27.80 -17.46
CA LEU A 93 -2.49 28.15 -18.64
C LEU A 93 -3.36 28.22 -19.89
N ILE A 94 -4.31 27.29 -20.05
CA ILE A 94 -5.25 27.27 -21.18
C ILE A 94 -6.21 28.46 -21.12
N SER A 95 -6.66 28.88 -19.93
CA SER A 95 -7.59 30.01 -19.78
C SER A 95 -6.99 31.35 -20.23
N LEU A 96 -5.66 31.48 -20.30
CA LEU A 96 -5.00 32.67 -20.84
C LEU A 96 -5.25 32.86 -22.35
N VAL A 97 -5.50 31.78 -23.08
CA VAL A 97 -5.67 31.79 -24.54
C VAL A 97 -7.11 31.44 -24.96
N TYR A 98 -7.87 30.79 -24.07
CA TYR A 98 -9.22 30.30 -24.34
C TYR A 98 -10.22 30.73 -23.25
N SER A 99 -11.02 31.75 -23.56
CA SER A 99 -11.96 32.41 -22.64
C SER A 99 -13.23 31.62 -22.33
N ASN A 100 -13.46 30.48 -22.99
CA ASN A 100 -14.61 29.60 -22.73
C ASN A 100 -14.33 28.64 -21.54
N ILE A 101 -13.15 28.71 -20.93
CA ILE A 101 -12.80 28.01 -19.70
C ILE A 101 -12.85 29.00 -18.54
N TYR A 102 -13.70 28.72 -17.56
CA TYR A 102 -13.79 29.50 -16.35
C TYR A 102 -12.66 29.12 -15.39
N ALA A 103 -11.67 30.00 -15.23
CA ALA A 103 -10.63 29.90 -14.21
C ALA A 103 -10.50 31.27 -13.52
N ASP A 104 -10.72 31.29 -12.20
CA ASP A 104 -10.80 32.51 -11.40
C ASP A 104 -9.40 33.12 -11.10
N GLY A 105 -8.34 32.30 -11.24
CA GLY A 105 -6.94 32.67 -11.06
C GLY A 105 -6.05 31.50 -10.61
N LEU A 106 -4.72 31.64 -10.67
CA LEU A 106 -3.80 30.52 -10.35
C LEU A 106 -3.92 30.02 -8.90
N GLY A 107 -4.13 30.94 -7.94
CA GLY A 107 -4.24 30.60 -6.52
C GLY A 107 -5.36 29.61 -6.22
N PRO A 108 -6.63 29.94 -6.53
CA PRO A 108 -7.76 29.01 -6.34
C PRO A 108 -7.62 27.69 -7.10
N GLU A 109 -7.03 27.72 -8.30
CA GLU A 109 -6.85 26.54 -9.13
C GLU A 109 -5.88 25.51 -8.54
N VAL A 110 -4.76 25.99 -7.99
CA VAL A 110 -3.70 25.13 -7.43
C VAL A 110 -3.97 24.74 -5.96
N THR A 111 -4.97 25.35 -5.30
CA THR A 111 -5.30 25.08 -3.89
C THR A 111 -6.67 24.42 -3.74
N ALA A 112 -7.76 25.16 -3.95
CA ALA A 112 -9.11 24.69 -3.73
C ALA A 112 -9.52 23.63 -4.76
N PHE A 113 -9.32 23.91 -6.05
CA PHE A 113 -9.61 22.92 -7.09
C PHE A 113 -8.66 21.73 -7.03
N ALA A 114 -7.40 21.95 -6.67
CA ALA A 114 -6.46 20.86 -6.46
C ALA A 114 -6.88 19.95 -5.30
N ALA A 115 -7.28 20.52 -4.16
CA ALA A 115 -7.79 19.77 -3.01
C ALA A 115 -9.09 19.03 -3.33
N PHE A 116 -10.02 19.68 -4.04
CA PHE A 116 -11.25 19.06 -4.50
C PHE A 116 -10.96 17.85 -5.41
N THR A 117 -10.08 18.03 -6.40
CA THR A 117 -9.67 16.95 -7.31
C THR A 117 -8.99 15.82 -6.54
N ALA A 118 -8.13 16.15 -5.58
CA ALA A 118 -7.48 15.16 -4.72
C ALA A 118 -8.51 14.34 -3.94
N LEU A 119 -9.53 14.97 -3.36
CA LEU A 119 -10.61 14.28 -2.64
C LEU A 119 -11.45 13.39 -3.56
N VAL A 120 -11.84 13.91 -4.73
CA VAL A 120 -12.63 13.17 -5.73
C VAL A 120 -11.89 11.96 -6.27
N VAL A 121 -10.56 11.97 -6.31
CA VAL A 121 -9.77 10.79 -6.71
C VAL A 121 -9.51 9.88 -5.51
N PHE A 122 -9.09 10.45 -4.39
CA PHE A 122 -8.60 9.70 -3.22
C PHE A 122 -9.71 8.91 -2.51
N LEU A 123 -10.83 9.56 -2.20
CA LEU A 123 -11.92 8.92 -1.43
C LEU A 123 -12.48 7.68 -2.14
N PRO A 124 -12.94 7.77 -3.40
CA PRO A 124 -13.43 6.59 -4.11
C PRO A 124 -12.34 5.55 -4.27
N ALA A 125 -11.13 5.93 -4.70
CA ALA A 125 -10.07 4.96 -4.92
C ALA A 125 -9.71 4.21 -3.64
N MET A 126 -9.64 4.89 -2.49
CA MET A 126 -9.30 4.26 -1.21
C MET A 126 -10.42 3.33 -0.72
N LEU A 127 -11.69 3.73 -0.87
CA LEU A 127 -12.83 2.87 -0.60
C LEU A 127 -12.78 1.60 -1.47
N ALA A 128 -12.52 1.76 -2.76
CA ALA A 128 -12.43 0.68 -3.71
C ALA A 128 -11.23 -0.26 -3.45
N VAL A 129 -10.07 0.28 -3.06
CA VAL A 129 -8.90 -0.50 -2.63
C VAL A 129 -9.26 -1.38 -1.43
N ALA A 130 -9.94 -0.81 -0.43
CA ALA A 130 -10.36 -1.53 0.76
C ALA A 130 -11.31 -2.68 0.41
N ILE A 131 -12.31 -2.41 -0.44
CA ILE A 131 -13.25 -3.43 -0.93
C ILE A 131 -12.50 -4.50 -1.75
N GLY A 132 -11.59 -4.11 -2.64
CA GLY A 132 -10.80 -5.03 -3.46
C GLY A 132 -9.94 -5.98 -2.63
N ARG A 133 -9.32 -5.48 -1.55
CA ARG A 133 -8.58 -6.30 -0.58
C ARG A 133 -9.50 -7.27 0.16
N TRP A 134 -10.65 -6.79 0.64
CA TRP A 134 -11.63 -7.61 1.36
C TRP A 134 -12.20 -8.76 0.53
N VAL A 135 -12.53 -8.51 -0.75
CA VAL A 135 -13.03 -9.55 -1.67
C VAL A 135 -12.00 -10.66 -1.87
N VAL A 136 -10.71 -10.33 -1.99
CA VAL A 136 -9.65 -11.32 -2.15
C VAL A 136 -9.40 -12.08 -0.85
N ASP A 137 -9.34 -11.38 0.28
CA ASP A 137 -9.06 -11.99 1.58
C ASP A 137 -10.16 -12.99 1.99
N ARG A 138 -11.44 -12.66 1.73
CA ARG A 138 -12.54 -13.58 2.01
C ARG A 138 -12.55 -14.83 1.12
N SER A 139 -11.86 -14.79 -0.02
CA SER A 139 -11.80 -15.92 -0.96
C SER A 139 -10.66 -16.89 -0.65
N ARG A 140 -9.86 -16.63 0.39
CA ARG A 140 -8.73 -17.50 0.76
C ARG A 140 -9.19 -18.60 1.69
N PRO A 141 -8.84 -19.87 1.42
CA PRO A 141 -8.98 -20.93 2.42
C PRO A 141 -8.16 -20.56 3.66
N GLU A 142 -8.67 -20.88 4.85
CA GLU A 142 -7.89 -20.80 6.09
C GLU A 142 -6.60 -21.59 5.87
N VAL A 143 -5.46 -20.90 5.91
CA VAL A 143 -4.15 -21.56 5.84
C VAL A 143 -4.10 -22.44 7.09
N PRO A 144 -4.05 -23.77 6.96
CA PRO A 144 -3.96 -24.64 8.12
C PRO A 144 -2.73 -24.20 8.91
N HIS A 145 -2.90 -23.91 10.19
CA HIS A 145 -1.75 -23.89 11.09
C HIS A 145 -1.00 -25.19 10.85
N ARG A 146 0.32 -25.11 10.67
CA ARG A 146 1.15 -26.28 10.39
C ARG A 146 0.83 -27.32 11.46
N LEU A 147 0.05 -28.35 11.07
CA LEU A 147 -0.26 -29.47 11.95
C LEU A 147 0.98 -30.36 11.91
N ASP A 148 1.42 -30.82 13.08
CA ASP A 148 2.45 -31.86 13.14
C ASP A 148 1.95 -33.16 12.52
N ALA A 149 2.85 -34.14 12.35
CA ALA A 149 2.55 -35.44 11.75
C ALA A 149 1.34 -36.17 12.39
N ASP A 150 0.96 -35.80 13.62
CA ASP A 150 -0.18 -36.33 14.37
C ASP A 150 -1.47 -35.47 14.32
N GLY A 151 -1.49 -34.38 13.54
CA GLY A 151 -2.71 -33.58 13.35
C GLY A 151 -3.05 -32.64 14.52
N ALA A 152 -2.15 -32.46 15.48
CA ALA A 152 -2.27 -31.47 16.55
C ALA A 152 -1.64 -30.13 16.12
N ALA A 153 -2.27 -29.02 16.50
CA ALA A 153 -1.70 -27.70 16.32
C ALA A 153 -0.45 -27.58 17.20
N VAL A 154 0.70 -27.31 16.58
CA VAL A 154 1.96 -27.14 17.31
C VAL A 154 1.89 -25.85 18.10
N ASP A 155 1.67 -25.95 19.40
CA ASP A 155 1.81 -24.81 20.29
C ASP A 155 3.31 -24.52 20.44
N VAL A 156 3.76 -23.34 20.02
CA VAL A 156 5.14 -22.90 20.17
C VAL A 156 5.56 -22.90 21.65
N PHE A 157 4.60 -22.73 22.57
CA PHE A 157 4.85 -22.84 24.01
C PHE A 157 4.97 -24.29 24.51
N GLU A 158 4.53 -25.28 23.74
CA GLU A 158 4.74 -26.71 24.03
C GLU A 158 6.13 -27.17 23.56
N VAL A 159 6.57 -26.72 22.37
CA VAL A 159 7.94 -26.96 21.87
C VAL A 159 8.99 -26.37 22.81
N VAL A 160 8.75 -25.18 23.37
CA VAL A 160 9.66 -24.57 24.35
C VAL A 160 9.65 -25.30 25.69
N ARG A 161 8.52 -25.90 26.09
CA ARG A 161 8.43 -26.70 27.32
C ARG A 161 9.18 -28.04 27.21
N ASP A 162 9.25 -28.62 26.02
CA ASP A 162 10.07 -29.82 25.80
C ASP A 162 11.58 -29.50 25.83
N ASP A 163 11.96 -28.26 25.53
CA ASP A 163 13.34 -27.76 25.60
C ASP A 163 13.76 -27.24 27.00
N ASP A 164 12.87 -27.29 28.02
CA ASP A 164 13.22 -27.07 29.43
C ASP A 164 14.13 -28.18 30.01
N ARG A 165 14.60 -29.12 29.17
CA ARG A 165 15.73 -30.03 29.46
C ARG A 165 17.10 -29.38 29.26
N THR A 166 17.21 -28.05 29.17
CA THR A 166 18.49 -27.40 29.45
C THR A 166 18.92 -27.73 30.88
N GLY A 167 19.99 -28.52 31.01
CA GLY A 167 20.60 -28.87 32.29
C GLY A 167 20.97 -27.64 33.13
N PRO A 168 21.45 -27.83 34.36
CA PRO A 168 21.64 -26.75 35.34
C PRO A 168 22.31 -25.53 34.71
N ILE A 169 21.63 -24.38 34.76
CA ILE A 169 22.19 -23.09 34.32
C ILE A 169 23.55 -22.96 35.01
N PRO A 170 24.68 -22.90 34.28
CA PRO A 170 25.98 -22.80 34.90
C PRO A 170 25.99 -21.53 35.78
N PRO A 171 26.50 -21.62 37.02
CA PRO A 171 26.44 -20.50 37.94
C PRO A 171 27.17 -19.30 37.31
N ILE A 172 26.52 -18.14 37.32
CA ILE A 172 27.11 -16.89 36.86
C ILE A 172 28.43 -16.69 37.62
N PRO A 173 29.59 -16.61 36.95
CA PRO A 173 30.85 -16.42 37.63
C PRO A 173 30.79 -15.11 38.44
N ALA A 174 31.27 -15.14 39.68
CA ALA A 174 31.21 -14.02 40.62
C ALA A 174 31.78 -12.69 40.06
N ALA A 175 32.64 -12.76 39.04
CA ALA A 175 33.16 -11.61 38.31
C ALA A 175 32.08 -10.77 37.60
N VAL A 176 30.99 -11.39 37.11
CA VAL A 176 29.89 -10.70 36.42
C VAL A 176 28.91 -10.07 37.41
N ALA A 177 28.71 -10.69 38.58
CA ALA A 177 27.87 -10.14 39.65
C ALA A 177 28.44 -8.85 40.26
N ALA A 178 29.74 -8.58 40.08
CA ALA A 178 30.42 -7.40 40.58
C ALA A 178 30.39 -6.18 39.63
N GLY A 179 29.62 -6.23 38.53
CA GLY A 179 29.39 -5.07 37.65
C GLY A 179 30.55 -4.72 36.71
N ALA A 180 31.47 -5.65 36.46
CA ALA A 180 32.44 -5.50 35.38
C ALA A 180 31.80 -5.91 34.04
N SER A 181 31.87 -5.04 33.03
CA SER A 181 31.41 -5.34 31.67
C SER A 181 32.16 -6.55 31.12
N ALA A 182 31.47 -7.69 31.01
CA ALA A 182 32.00 -8.85 30.34
C ALA A 182 32.09 -8.55 28.83
N ASP A 183 33.31 -8.47 28.33
CA ASP A 183 33.62 -8.55 26.91
C ASP A 183 33.14 -9.92 26.44
N TYR A 184 32.09 -9.97 25.63
CA TYR A 184 31.58 -11.22 25.08
C TYR A 184 32.49 -11.65 23.93
N PRO A 185 33.20 -12.79 24.00
CA PRO A 185 33.83 -13.34 22.82
C PRO A 185 32.74 -13.84 21.86
N GLU A 186 32.75 -13.34 20.62
CA GLU A 186 31.83 -13.62 19.52
C GLU A 186 31.78 -15.09 19.04
N ASP A 187 32.49 -16.01 19.71
CA ASP A 187 32.59 -17.41 19.29
C ASP A 187 31.62 -18.30 20.09
N TYR A 188 30.32 -18.16 19.82
CA TYR A 188 29.40 -19.29 20.01
C TYR A 188 29.28 -20.05 18.67
N PRO A 189 29.87 -21.24 18.53
CA PRO A 189 29.51 -22.10 17.41
C PRO A 189 28.04 -22.47 17.60
N SER A 190 27.19 -22.06 16.67
CA SER A 190 25.81 -22.51 16.63
C SER A 190 25.82 -24.03 16.51
N ALA A 191 25.24 -24.73 17.49
CA ALA A 191 25.14 -26.19 17.50
C ALA A 191 24.40 -26.75 16.25
N ALA A 192 23.79 -25.88 15.44
CA ALA A 192 23.24 -26.20 14.13
C ALA A 192 24.30 -26.49 13.05
N ALA A 193 25.55 -26.02 13.20
CA ALA A 193 26.61 -26.25 12.20
C ALA A 193 27.34 -27.60 12.39
N GLU A 194 27.27 -28.21 13.58
CA GLU A 194 27.99 -29.45 13.87
C GLU A 194 27.22 -30.69 13.40
N THR A 195 25.89 -30.65 13.40
CA THR A 195 25.04 -31.72 12.88
C THR A 195 25.17 -31.89 11.36
N GLU A 196 25.39 -30.82 10.60
CA GLU A 196 25.61 -30.91 9.14
C GLU A 196 26.98 -31.52 8.78
N ARG A 197 28.00 -31.30 9.61
CA ARG A 197 29.35 -31.84 9.36
C ARG A 197 29.44 -33.35 9.63
N ILE A 198 28.70 -33.86 10.62
CA ILE A 198 28.68 -35.30 10.94
C ILE A 198 27.87 -36.08 9.89
N GLN A 199 26.80 -35.51 9.35
CA GLN A 199 25.97 -36.17 8.32
C GLN A 199 26.73 -36.30 6.98
N GLY A 200 27.60 -35.34 6.63
CA GLY A 200 28.37 -35.35 5.38
C GLY A 200 29.56 -36.33 5.35
N GLU A 201 30.03 -36.82 6.50
CA GLU A 201 31.19 -37.72 6.59
C GLU A 201 30.79 -39.21 6.62
N GLY A 202 29.52 -39.51 6.92
CA GLY A 202 28.98 -40.88 6.93
C GLY A 202 28.72 -41.50 5.55
N ASP A 203 28.55 -40.69 4.49
CA ASP A 203 28.18 -41.17 3.16
C ASP A 203 29.37 -41.48 2.22
N LYS A 204 30.61 -41.47 2.75
CA LYS A 204 31.83 -41.73 1.97
C LYS A 204 32.61 -42.99 2.36
N LYS A 205 32.14 -43.79 3.32
CA LYS A 205 32.72 -45.10 3.64
C LYS A 205 31.65 -46.09 4.12
N SER A 206 30.93 -46.71 3.18
CA SER A 206 30.80 -48.18 3.06
C SER A 206 29.87 -48.53 1.91
#